data_AF-A0A239E5G6-F1
#
_entry.id   AF-A0A239E5G6-F1
#
_cell.length_a   1.000
_cell.length_b   1.000
_cell.length_c   1.000
_cell.angle_alpha   90.00
_cell.angle_beta   90.00
_cell.angle_gamma   90.00
#
_symmetry.space_group_name_H-M   'P 1'
#
loop_
_entity.id
_entity.type
_entity.pdbx_description
1 polymer ?
#
loop_
_entity_poly.entity_id
_entity_poly.type
_entity_poly.pdbx_seq_one_letter_code
_entity_poly.pdbx_strand_id
1 'polypeptide(L)'
;MVGLKKKIPASTLMETLVATSIILIVFVVASLVLMNTFKSVAERDTFSVQNRLEKLQYLIKHEKITLPYDETYDTYEISIVAIQEDVEYIIYSAKKTAQSKPLVIKQVR
;
A
#
# COMPACT_ATOMS: atom_id res chain seq x y z
N MET A 1 -25.75 39.43 45.81
CA MET A 1 -25.67 38.22 44.99
C MET A 1 -25.74 38.65 43.53
N VAL A 2 -24.60 38.84 42.86
CA VAL A 2 -24.55 39.44 41.51
C VAL A 2 -24.82 38.33 40.48
N GLY A 3 -26.02 38.33 39.90
CA GLY A 3 -26.42 37.38 38.86
C GLY A 3 -25.96 37.83 37.48
N LEU A 4 -24.85 37.29 36.98
CA LEU A 4 -24.42 37.45 35.59
C LEU A 4 -25.22 36.49 34.68
N LYS A 5 -26.40 36.91 34.21
CA LYS A 5 -27.08 36.26 33.07
C LYS A 5 -26.59 36.90 31.75
N LYS A 6 -25.40 36.51 31.29
CA LYS A 6 -24.91 36.92 29.96
C LYS A 6 -25.62 36.07 28.90
N LYS A 7 -26.55 36.68 28.15
CA LYS A 7 -27.19 36.02 26.99
C LYS A 7 -26.18 35.94 25.86
N ILE A 8 -25.89 34.74 25.38
CA ILE A 8 -25.05 34.55 24.17
C ILE A 8 -25.93 34.92 22.98
N PRO A 9 -25.52 35.88 22.14
CA PRO A 9 -26.29 36.24 20.94
C PRO A 9 -26.28 35.06 19.96
N ALA A 10 -27.43 34.73 19.39
CA ALA A 10 -27.59 33.61 18.46
C ALA A 10 -26.65 33.69 17.23
N SER A 11 -26.20 34.89 16.87
CA SER A 11 -25.18 35.13 15.82
C SER A 11 -23.89 34.36 16.07
N THR A 12 -23.38 34.36 17.31
CA THR A 12 -22.11 33.70 17.66
C THR A 12 -22.18 32.17 17.52
N LEU A 13 -23.38 31.60 17.68
CA LEU A 13 -23.62 30.16 17.52
C LEU A 13 -23.51 29.77 16.04
N MET A 14 -24.11 30.57 15.15
CA MET A 14 -24.03 30.36 13.70
C MET A 14 -22.61 30.56 13.19
N GLU A 15 -21.89 31.58 13.68
CA GLU A 15 -20.48 31.81 13.34
C GLU A 15 -19.59 30.62 13.75
N THR A 16 -19.79 30.08 14.95
CA THR A 16 -19.01 28.92 15.44
C THR A 16 -19.33 27.66 14.63
N LEU A 17 -20.60 27.46 14.25
CA LEU A 17 -21.02 26.31 13.44
C LEU A 17 -20.43 26.38 12.02
N VAL A 18 -20.47 27.56 11.40
CA VAL A 18 -19.87 27.76 10.07
C VAL A 18 -18.36 27.55 10.13
N ALA A 19 -17.67 28.15 11.11
CA ALA A 19 -16.23 27.98 11.27
C ALA A 19 -15.82 26.50 11.46
N THR A 20 -16.53 25.77 12.33
CA THR A 20 -16.25 24.35 12.58
C THR A 20 -16.52 23.49 11.35
N SER A 21 -17.62 23.74 10.62
CA SER A 21 -17.91 22.99 9.38
C SER A 21 -16.85 23.23 8.29
N ILE A 22 -16.37 24.46 8.11
CA ILE A 22 -15.28 24.76 7.17
C ILE A 22 -14.01 23.99 7.55
N ILE A 23 -13.62 24.03 8.82
CA ILE A 23 -12.43 23.31 9.31
C ILE A 23 -12.58 21.80 9.06
N LEU A 24 -13.76 21.22 9.35
CA LEU A 24 -14.02 19.80 9.11
C LEU A 24 -13.91 19.43 7.63
N ILE A 25 -14.47 20.24 6.72
CA ILE A 25 -14.37 20.01 5.27
C ILE A 25 -12.90 20.02 4.83
N VAL A 26 -12.12 21.00 5.29
CA VAL A 26 -10.69 21.08 4.97
C VAL A 26 -9.94 19.84 5.46
N PHE A 27 -10.20 19.37 6.67
CA PHE A 27 -9.59 18.14 7.20
C PHE A 27 -9.94 16.90 6.39
N VAL A 28 -11.20 16.77 5.97
CA VAL A 28 -11.64 15.64 5.12
C VAL A 28 -10.90 15.67 3.79
N VAL A 29 -10.86 16.82 3.12
CA VAL A 29 -10.15 16.97 1.83
C VAL A 29 -8.66 16.67 1.99
N ALA A 30 -8.01 17.23 3.02
CA ALA A 30 -6.61 16.98 3.31
C ALA A 30 -6.33 15.50 3.57
N SER A 31 -7.20 14.81 4.31
CA SER A 31 -7.08 13.37 4.60
C SER A 31 -7.19 12.53 3.33
N LEU A 32 -8.12 12.87 2.42
CA LEU A 32 -8.26 12.20 1.14
C LEU A 32 -7.03 12.39 0.25
N VAL A 33 -6.51 13.62 0.17
CA VAL A 33 -5.28 13.93 -0.57
C VAL A 33 -4.09 13.17 0.00
N LEU A 34 -3.96 13.15 1.33
CA LEU A 34 -2.86 12.45 2.01
C LEU A 34 -2.94 10.94 1.79
N MET A 35 -4.12 10.33 1.92
CA MET A 35 -4.34 8.91 1.67
C MET A 35 -3.95 8.53 0.24
N ASN A 36 -4.40 9.30 -0.75
CA ASN A 36 -4.09 9.05 -2.15
C ASN A 36 -2.59 9.19 -2.44
N THR A 37 -1.94 10.20 -1.85
CA THR A 37 -0.49 10.41 -1.99
C THR A 37 0.29 9.28 -1.35
N PHE A 38 -0.08 8.88 -0.14
CA PHE A 38 0.57 7.77 0.58
C PHE A 38 0.44 6.45 -0.19
N LYS A 39 -0.75 6.16 -0.73
CA LYS A 39 -0.97 5.00 -1.58
C LYS A 39 -0.07 5.02 -2.82
N SER A 40 0.04 6.16 -3.50
CA SER A 40 0.89 6.28 -4.70
C SER A 40 2.37 6.08 -4.41
N VAL A 41 2.86 6.58 -3.26
CA VAL A 41 4.25 6.35 -2.84
C VAL A 41 4.50 4.87 -2.52
N ALA A 42 3.58 4.23 -1.78
CA ALA A 42 3.69 2.81 -1.47
C ALA A 42 3.67 1.92 -2.72
N GLU A 43 2.83 2.25 -3.72
CA GLU A 43 2.77 1.52 -4.99
C GLU A 43 4.04 1.69 -5.82
N ARG A 44 4.61 2.90 -5.89
CA ARG A 44 5.86 3.17 -6.62
C ARG A 44 7.05 2.38 -6.07
N ASP A 45 7.15 2.23 -4.76
CA ASP A 45 8.20 1.43 -4.12
C ASP A 45 8.13 -0.05 -4.54
N THR A 46 6.94 -0.57 -4.82
CA THR A 46 6.75 -1.95 -5.27
C THR A 46 6.85 -2.15 -6.78
N PHE A 47 6.76 -1.07 -7.57
CA PHE A 47 6.72 -1.16 -9.03
C PHE A 47 8.01 -1.78 -9.62
N SER A 48 9.18 -1.42 -9.07
CA SER A 48 10.44 -1.97 -9.58
C SER A 48 10.59 -3.47 -9.33
N VAL A 49 10.14 -3.98 -8.18
CA VAL A 49 10.21 -5.41 -7.88
C VAL A 49 9.14 -6.18 -8.67
N GLN A 50 7.97 -5.57 -8.89
CA GLN A 50 6.91 -6.17 -9.71
C GLN A 50 7.36 -6.37 -11.16
N ASN A 51 7.93 -5.34 -11.79
CA ASN A 51 8.50 -5.47 -13.14
C ASN A 51 9.60 -6.54 -13.21
N ARG A 52 10.42 -6.66 -12.16
CA ARG A 52 11.45 -7.70 -12.10
C ARG A 52 10.83 -9.10 -12.05
N LEU A 53 9.81 -9.29 -11.22
CA LEU A 53 9.07 -10.56 -11.13
C LEU A 53 8.40 -10.93 -12.46
N GLU A 54 7.76 -9.97 -13.14
CA GLU A 54 7.16 -10.19 -14.47
C GLU A 54 8.21 -10.61 -15.51
N LYS A 55 9.41 -10.00 -15.48
CA LYS A 55 10.51 -10.41 -16.34
C LYS A 55 10.98 -11.83 -16.03
N LEU A 56 11.11 -12.20 -14.75
CA LEU A 56 11.50 -13.54 -14.34
C LEU A 56 10.45 -14.59 -14.75
N GLN A 57 9.15 -14.28 -14.58
CA GLN A 57 8.05 -15.11 -15.09
C GLN A 57 8.17 -15.35 -16.60
N TYR A 58 8.42 -14.30 -17.37
CA TYR A 58 8.62 -14.41 -18.81
C TYR A 58 9.80 -15.32 -19.15
N LEU A 59 10.94 -15.17 -18.46
CA LEU A 59 12.14 -15.96 -18.71
C LEU A 59 11.96 -17.44 -18.35
N ILE A 60 11.27 -17.74 -17.25
CA ILE A 60 10.93 -19.10 -16.83
C ILE A 60 9.97 -19.75 -17.84
N LYS A 61 8.96 -19.02 -18.31
CA LYS A 61 8.02 -19.51 -19.33
C LYS A 61 8.71 -19.87 -20.65
N HIS A 62 9.79 -19.18 -21.00
CA HIS A 62 10.58 -19.45 -22.21
C HIS A 62 11.82 -20.30 -21.92
N GLU A 63 11.86 -20.99 -20.78
CA GLU A 63 12.92 -21.93 -20.38
C GLU A 63 14.34 -21.32 -20.39
N LYS A 64 14.43 -19.99 -20.25
CA LYS A 64 15.72 -19.28 -20.19
C LYS A 64 16.34 -19.29 -18.79
N ILE A 65 15.56 -19.66 -17.78
CA ILE A 65 15.98 -19.78 -16.38
C ILE A 65 15.40 -21.09 -15.83
N THR A 66 16.24 -21.84 -15.13
CA THR A 66 15.87 -23.09 -14.46
C THR A 66 15.45 -22.81 -13.02
N LEU A 67 14.47 -23.59 -12.53
CA LEU A 67 14.02 -23.55 -11.13
C LEU A 67 14.79 -24.60 -10.29
N PRO A 68 15.00 -24.37 -8.98
CA PRO A 68 14.68 -23.17 -8.22
C PRO A 68 15.60 -22.00 -8.59
N TYR A 69 15.10 -20.77 -8.45
CA TYR A 69 15.84 -19.56 -8.77
C TYR A 69 15.75 -18.56 -7.61
N ASP A 70 16.92 -18.13 -7.13
CA ASP A 70 17.06 -17.15 -6.06
C ASP A 70 17.85 -15.94 -6.56
N GLU A 71 17.38 -14.74 -6.23
CA GLU A 71 18.02 -13.48 -6.61
C GLU A 71 17.84 -12.42 -5.53
N THR A 72 18.91 -11.68 -5.23
CA THR A 72 18.81 -10.43 -4.47
C THR A 72 18.68 -9.27 -5.46
N TYR A 73 17.53 -8.62 -5.48
CA TYR A 73 17.26 -7.46 -6.31
C TYR A 73 16.96 -6.24 -5.44
N ASP A 74 17.87 -5.27 -5.45
CA ASP A 74 17.81 -4.06 -4.61
C ASP A 74 17.67 -4.42 -3.11
N THR A 75 16.55 -4.10 -2.48
CA THR A 75 16.26 -4.42 -1.07
C THR A 75 15.38 -5.67 -0.89
N TYR A 76 15.16 -6.44 -1.97
CA TYR A 76 14.29 -7.60 -2.01
C TYR A 76 15.08 -8.89 -2.28
N GLU A 77 14.81 -9.91 -1.46
CA GLU A 77 15.18 -11.30 -1.73
C GLU A 77 14.03 -11.95 -2.50
N ILE A 78 14.31 -12.37 -3.73
CA ILE A 78 13.37 -13.06 -4.62
C ILE A 78 13.71 -14.54 -4.60
N SER A 79 12.73 -15.39 -4.30
CA SER A 79 12.84 -16.85 -4.38
C SER A 79 11.70 -17.40 -5.21
N ILE A 80 12.04 -18.22 -6.21
CA ILE A 80 11.10 -18.87 -7.11
C ILE A 80 11.27 -20.38 -7.02
N VAL A 81 10.22 -21.07 -6.61
CA VAL A 81 10.23 -22.51 -6.36
C VAL A 81 9.04 -23.17 -7.05
N ALA A 82 9.29 -24.27 -7.75
CA ALA A 82 8.25 -25.16 -8.25
C ALA A 82 7.88 -26.16 -7.15
N ILE A 83 6.60 -26.24 -6.79
CA ILE A 83 6.07 -27.24 -5.86
C ILE A 83 5.18 -28.18 -6.66
N GLN A 84 5.52 -29.47 -6.62
CA GLN A 84 4.69 -30.56 -7.13
C GLN A 84 3.91 -31.17 -5.96
N GLU A 85 2.66 -30.75 -5.81
CA GLU A 85 1.66 -31.47 -5.03
C GLU A 85 0.75 -32.25 -6.01
N ASP A 86 -0.54 -31.93 -6.08
CA ASP A 86 -1.53 -32.57 -6.98
C ASP A 86 -1.64 -31.85 -8.34
N VAL A 87 -1.20 -30.59 -8.39
CA VAL A 87 -1.06 -29.73 -9.57
C VAL A 87 0.28 -29.01 -9.43
N GLU A 88 0.97 -28.73 -10.54
CA GLU A 88 2.26 -28.05 -10.51
C GLU A 88 2.06 -26.54 -10.31
N TYR A 89 2.65 -25.97 -9.25
CA TYR A 89 2.59 -24.54 -8.97
C TYR A 89 3.99 -23.93 -8.98
N ILE A 90 4.10 -22.72 -9.53
CA ILE A 90 5.31 -21.91 -9.40
C ILE A 90 5.01 -20.77 -8.41
N ILE A 91 5.74 -20.76 -7.31
CA ILE A 91 5.61 -19.74 -6.28
C ILE A 91 6.66 -18.66 -6.55
N TYR A 92 6.19 -17.44 -6.78
CA TYR A 92 7.04 -16.26 -6.88
C TYR A 92 6.96 -15.51 -5.55
N SER A 93 8.06 -15.46 -4.81
CA SER A 93 8.14 -14.74 -3.54
C SER A 93 9.16 -13.63 -3.62
N ALA A 94 8.80 -12.45 -3.13
CA ALA A 94 9.72 -11.34 -2.93
C ALA A 94 9.58 -10.82 -1.51
N LYS A 95 10.67 -10.87 -0.74
CA LYS A 95 10.72 -10.44 0.65
C LYS A 95 11.67 -9.26 0.79
N LYS A 96 11.17 -8.13 1.29
CA LYS A 96 12.04 -6.98 1.62
C LYS A 96 12.81 -7.32 2.89
N THR A 97 14.13 -7.11 2.90
CA THR A 97 14.99 -7.39 4.08
C THR A 97 14.51 -6.71 5.37
N ALA A 98 13.80 -5.58 5.27
CA ALA A 98 13.26 -4.82 6.40
C ALA A 98 11.76 -5.05 6.71
N GLN A 99 11.03 -5.87 5.93
CA GLN A 99 9.61 -6.13 6.17
C GLN A 99 9.34 -7.59 6.52
N SER A 100 8.55 -7.80 7.58
CA SER A 100 8.22 -9.13 8.09
C SER A 100 7.20 -9.90 7.25
N LYS A 101 6.54 -9.25 6.26
CA LYS A 101 5.47 -9.86 5.45
C LYS A 101 5.90 -9.92 3.97
N PRO A 102 6.13 -11.12 3.39
CA PRO A 102 6.54 -11.25 2.00
C PRO A 102 5.39 -10.96 1.04
N LEU A 103 5.69 -10.36 -0.12
CA LEU A 103 4.77 -10.33 -1.25
C LEU A 103 4.84 -11.72 -1.90
N VAL A 104 3.74 -12.47 -1.84
CA VAL A 104 3.63 -13.83 -2.38
C VAL A 104 2.64 -13.82 -3.52
N ILE A 105 3.11 -14.13 -4.72
CA ILE A 105 2.25 -14.35 -5.89
C ILE A 105 2.32 -15.85 -6.20
N LYS A 106 1.18 -16.53 -6.04
CA LYS A 106 1.03 -17.95 -6.41
C LYS A 106 0.44 -18.03 -7.82
N GLN A 107 1.10 -18.74 -8.72
CA GLN A 107 0.55 -19.06 -10.04
C GLN A 107 0.51 -20.58 -10.25
N VAL A 108 -0.62 -21.04 -10.78
CA VAL A 108 -0.85 -22.43 -11.21
C VAL A 108 -0.25 -22.60 -12.59
N ARG A 109 0.47 -23.70 -12.82
CA ARG A 109 1.01 -24.03 -14.15
C ARG A 109 -0.10 -24.43 -15.10
#